data_AF-A0A6C0E788-F1
#
_entry.id   AF-A0A6C0E788-F1
#
_cell.length_a   1.000
_cell.length_b   1.000
_cell.length_c   1.000
_cell.angle_alpha   90.00
_cell.angle_beta   90.00
_cell.angle_gamma   90.00
#
_symmetry.space_group_name_H-M   'P 1'
#
loop_
_entity.id
_entity.type
_entity.pdbx_description
1 polymer ?
#
loop_
_entity_poly.entity_id
_entity_poly.type
_entity_poly.pdbx_seq_one_letter_code
_entity_poly.pdbx_strand_id
1 'polypeptide(L)'
;MVESSNTDVSSVILHLETLTTKYDQLLLKYKRAQAEYILFLKESPSKGQTTDPTRNFIRKTASNYKTATLLTNNRVDNINKCEAVCAANPLCTGATYSTKGSTCFTYGGAETKDVDNSNDGRVRAWAWETSILPAPTKKSMSENLTNLNDQLISLNDQILQAINANKPTYKSQLDEREVQKESITKNGEKLKKELDELKKIQEEHQELEEKNAESKIVLTQNHYIYIAVFIISLLILFILFKFVFGSSGGPVPSQVAPASGIY
;
A
#
# COMPACT_ATOMS: atom_id res chain seq x y z
N MET A 1 -24.16 -40.77 -41.24
CA MET A 1 -23.64 -39.47 -40.73
C MET A 1 -24.21 -39.24 -39.33
N VAL A 2 -23.56 -39.75 -38.27
CA VAL A 2 -23.99 -39.63 -36.85
C VAL A 2 -22.79 -39.32 -35.92
N GLU A 3 -21.62 -38.95 -36.45
CA GLU A 3 -20.39 -38.82 -35.65
C GLU A 3 -20.08 -37.40 -35.15
N SER A 4 -20.88 -36.39 -35.53
CA SER A 4 -20.58 -34.99 -35.21
C SER A 4 -21.10 -34.50 -33.85
N SER A 5 -21.94 -35.27 -33.14
CA SER A 5 -22.56 -34.80 -31.88
C SER A 5 -21.80 -35.18 -30.61
N ASN A 6 -20.99 -36.23 -30.62
CA ASN A 6 -20.31 -36.72 -29.41
C ASN A 6 -19.04 -35.93 -29.04
N THR A 7 -18.29 -35.45 -30.04
CA THR A 7 -17.11 -34.60 -29.84
C THR A 7 -17.45 -33.25 -29.24
N ASP A 8 -18.58 -32.67 -29.66
CA ASP A 8 -19.04 -31.37 -29.19
C ASP A 8 -19.47 -31.43 -27.71
N VAL A 9 -20.23 -32.47 -27.33
CA VAL A 9 -20.61 -32.71 -25.93
C VAL A 9 -19.39 -32.89 -25.04
N SER A 10 -18.41 -33.71 -25.46
CA SER A 10 -17.19 -33.95 -24.68
C SER A 10 -16.37 -32.67 -24.45
N SER A 11 -16.27 -31.80 -25.46
CA SER A 11 -15.56 -30.52 -25.31
C SER A 11 -16.24 -29.57 -24.33
N VAL A 12 -17.58 -29.54 -24.30
CA VAL A 12 -18.35 -28.71 -23.37
C VAL A 12 -18.20 -29.22 -21.94
N ILE A 13 -18.24 -30.54 -21.72
CA ILE A 13 -18.02 -31.14 -20.39
C ILE A 13 -16.63 -30.75 -19.88
N LEU A 14 -15.61 -30.94 -20.71
CA LEU A 14 -14.22 -30.64 -20.35
C LEU A 14 -14.02 -29.15 -20.04
N HIS A 15 -14.64 -28.26 -20.81
CA HIS A 15 -14.57 -26.83 -20.57
C HIS A 15 -15.20 -26.45 -19.22
N LEU A 16 -16.37 -27.01 -18.91
CA LEU A 16 -17.10 -26.73 -17.68
C LEU A 16 -16.35 -27.27 -16.45
N GLU A 17 -15.77 -28.48 -16.54
CA GLU A 17 -14.92 -29.05 -15.50
C GLU A 17 -13.66 -28.21 -15.26
N THR A 18 -13.07 -27.68 -16.34
CA THR A 18 -11.93 -26.76 -16.26
C THR A 18 -12.31 -25.47 -15.52
N LEU A 19 -13.48 -24.90 -15.81
CA LEU A 19 -13.97 -23.71 -15.12
C LEU A 19 -14.26 -24.00 -13.63
N THR A 20 -14.96 -25.09 -13.31
CA THR A 20 -15.23 -25.48 -11.91
C THR A 20 -13.93 -25.69 -11.13
N THR A 21 -12.93 -26.36 -11.71
CA THR A 21 -11.63 -26.57 -11.06
C THR A 21 -10.93 -25.24 -10.78
N LYS A 22 -10.95 -24.29 -11.74
CA LYS A 22 -10.39 -22.95 -11.54
C LYS A 22 -11.12 -22.19 -10.44
N TYR A 23 -12.45 -22.32 -10.37
CA TYR A 23 -13.28 -21.71 -9.33
C TYR A 23 -12.86 -22.22 -7.95
N ASP A 24 -12.75 -23.54 -7.77
CA ASP A 24 -12.38 -24.16 -6.49
C ASP A 24 -10.98 -23.74 -6.02
N GLN A 25 -10.02 -23.71 -6.95
CA GLN A 25 -8.67 -23.24 -6.66
C GLN A 25 -8.65 -21.77 -6.23
N LEU A 26 -9.45 -20.93 -6.89
CA LEU A 26 -9.55 -19.51 -6.56
C LEU A 26 -10.28 -19.30 -5.22
N LEU A 27 -11.31 -20.09 -4.94
CA LEU A 27 -12.05 -20.05 -3.68
C LEU A 27 -11.14 -20.42 -2.51
N LEU A 28 -10.25 -21.38 -2.69
CA LEU A 28 -9.25 -21.73 -1.68
C LEU A 28 -8.27 -20.58 -1.42
N LYS A 29 -7.82 -19.88 -2.47
CA LYS A 29 -6.96 -18.69 -2.33
C LYS A 29 -7.67 -17.56 -1.59
N TYR A 30 -8.93 -17.30 -1.93
CA TYR A 30 -9.77 -16.31 -1.24
C TYR A 30 -9.90 -16.63 0.25
N LYS A 31 -10.26 -17.88 0.60
CA LYS A 31 -10.38 -18.31 2.01
C LYS A 31 -9.08 -18.14 2.79
N ARG A 32 -7.93 -18.46 2.18
CA ARG A 32 -6.62 -18.25 2.80
C ARG A 32 -6.33 -16.77 3.03
N ALA A 33 -6.49 -15.95 1.99
CA ALA A 33 -6.30 -14.50 2.10
C ALA A 33 -7.23 -13.86 3.14
N GLN A 34 -8.46 -14.38 3.27
CA GLN A 34 -9.44 -13.90 4.25
C GLN A 34 -9.00 -14.24 5.67
N ALA A 35 -8.51 -15.46 5.91
CA ALA A 35 -7.97 -15.86 7.20
C ALA A 35 -6.76 -15.01 7.59
N GLU A 36 -5.83 -14.77 6.66
CA GLU A 36 -4.66 -13.90 6.86
C GLU A 36 -5.08 -12.46 7.18
N TYR A 37 -6.08 -11.92 6.49
CA TYR A 37 -6.61 -10.59 6.77
C TYR A 37 -7.27 -10.50 8.16
N ILE A 38 -8.05 -11.50 8.55
CA ILE A 38 -8.66 -11.56 9.89
C ILE A 38 -7.58 -11.63 10.97
N LEU A 39 -6.54 -12.43 10.77
CA LEU A 39 -5.40 -12.51 11.68
C LEU A 39 -4.68 -11.16 11.79
N PHE A 40 -4.40 -10.52 10.66
CA PHE A 40 -3.80 -9.19 10.62
C PHE A 40 -4.62 -8.14 11.38
N LEU A 41 -5.95 -8.18 11.25
CA LEU A 41 -6.84 -7.28 12.00
C LEU A 41 -6.84 -7.56 13.51
N LYS A 42 -6.67 -8.82 13.92
CA LYS A 42 -6.60 -9.22 15.33
C LYS A 42 -5.24 -8.93 15.98
N GLU A 43 -4.17 -9.05 15.20
CA GLU A 43 -2.79 -8.83 15.66
C GLU A 43 -2.35 -7.36 15.57
N SER A 44 -3.12 -6.50 14.88
CA SER A 44 -2.87 -5.06 14.81
C SER A 44 -2.73 -4.50 16.24
N PRO A 45 -1.56 -3.96 16.61
CA PRO A 45 -1.17 -3.81 18.00
C PRO A 45 -2.02 -2.79 18.75
N SER A 46 -2.32 -3.15 20.00
CA SER A 46 -2.75 -2.26 21.07
C SER A 46 -2.06 -0.92 21.01
N LYS A 47 -2.86 0.15 21.08
CA LYS A 47 -2.51 1.55 21.36
C LYS A 47 -1.23 1.64 22.21
N GLY A 48 -0.08 1.91 21.60
CA GLY A 48 1.17 1.97 22.37
C GLY A 48 2.48 2.22 21.63
N GLN A 49 2.53 2.13 20.29
CA GLN A 49 3.73 2.54 19.53
C GLN A 49 3.57 3.96 18.99
N THR A 50 4.35 4.85 19.58
CA THR A 50 4.53 6.26 19.25
C THR A 50 4.99 6.46 17.81
N THR A 51 4.12 7.07 17.00
CA THR A 51 4.40 8.11 15.99
C THR A 51 5.77 8.08 15.29
N ASP A 52 5.89 7.27 14.25
CA ASP A 52 6.49 7.70 12.98
C ASP A 52 5.62 7.13 11.85
N PRO A 53 5.02 7.94 10.95
CA PRO A 53 4.17 7.46 9.85
C PRO A 53 4.94 6.67 8.77
N THR A 54 6.21 6.33 8.99
CA THR A 54 6.97 5.42 8.14
C THR A 54 6.27 4.08 8.05
N ARG A 55 5.98 3.63 6.82
CA ARG A 55 5.46 2.30 6.49
C ARG A 55 6.12 1.26 7.42
N ASN A 56 5.33 0.48 8.14
CA ASN A 56 5.88 -0.65 8.89
C ASN A 56 6.56 -1.57 7.86
N PHE A 57 7.74 -2.09 8.17
CA PHE A 57 8.46 -3.04 7.31
C PHE A 57 8.63 -4.38 8.03
N ILE A 58 8.53 -5.46 7.26
CA ILE A 58 8.89 -6.81 7.68
C ILE A 58 10.30 -7.09 7.17
N ARG A 59 11.17 -7.54 8.08
CA ARG A 59 12.55 -7.95 7.77
C ARG A 59 12.63 -9.47 7.70
N LYS A 60 13.25 -10.02 6.66
CA LYS A 60 13.64 -11.44 6.62
C LYS A 60 15.14 -11.55 6.41
N THR A 61 15.84 -12.15 7.37
CA THR A 61 17.28 -12.37 7.31
C THR A 61 17.62 -13.52 6.36
N ALA A 62 18.84 -13.52 5.81
CA ALA A 62 19.30 -14.53 4.84
C ALA A 62 18.35 -14.68 3.65
N SER A 63 17.74 -13.56 3.24
CA SER A 63 16.79 -13.45 2.14
C SER A 63 17.12 -12.19 1.35
N ASN A 64 16.93 -12.24 0.04
CA ASN A 64 16.90 -11.04 -0.79
C ASN A 64 15.52 -10.88 -1.40
N TYR A 65 15.14 -9.63 -1.58
CA TYR A 65 13.95 -9.21 -2.31
C TYR A 65 14.39 -8.74 -3.69
N LYS A 66 13.81 -9.31 -4.73
CA LYS A 66 14.02 -8.87 -6.11
C LYS A 66 12.72 -8.86 -6.86
N THR A 67 12.55 -7.82 -7.67
CA THR A 67 11.49 -7.75 -8.68
C THR A 67 12.14 -7.50 -10.05
N ALA A 68 11.31 -7.40 -11.08
CA ALA A 68 11.77 -7.09 -12.43
C ALA A 68 12.45 -5.69 -12.53
N THR A 69 12.19 -4.78 -11.59
CA THR A 69 12.65 -3.38 -11.68
C THR A 69 13.48 -2.98 -10.47
N LEU A 70 14.78 -2.79 -10.67
CA LEU A 70 15.66 -2.12 -9.70
C LEU A 70 15.39 -0.62 -9.77
N LEU A 71 15.01 -0.01 -8.65
CA LEU A 71 14.77 1.43 -8.56
C LEU A 71 16.05 2.17 -8.20
N THR A 72 16.70 1.77 -7.10
CA THR A 72 17.94 2.41 -6.65
C THR A 72 18.89 1.41 -6.01
N ASN A 73 20.17 1.77 -6.01
CA ASN A 73 21.23 1.05 -5.32
C ASN A 73 22.09 2.09 -4.59
N ASN A 74 21.77 2.34 -3.31
CA ASN A 74 22.39 3.38 -2.51
C ASN A 74 23.22 2.77 -1.38
N ARG A 75 24.38 3.37 -1.09
CA ARG A 75 25.12 3.03 0.12
C ARG A 75 24.43 3.64 1.33
N VAL A 76 24.09 2.81 2.31
CA VAL A 76 23.41 3.22 3.54
C VAL A 76 24.08 2.60 4.75
N ASP A 77 24.19 3.36 5.83
CA ASP A 77 24.98 2.99 7.00
C ASP A 77 24.36 1.84 7.80
N ASN A 78 23.03 1.67 7.70
CA ASN A 78 22.29 0.66 8.42
C ASN A 78 20.97 0.31 7.72
N ILE A 79 20.33 -0.76 8.21
CA ILE A 79 19.07 -1.29 7.67
C ILE A 79 17.90 -0.30 7.80
N ASN A 80 17.81 0.48 8.88
CA ASN A 80 16.73 1.45 9.09
C ASN A 80 16.78 2.57 8.02
N LYS A 81 17.99 2.95 7.59
CA LYS A 81 18.16 3.91 6.50
C LYS A 81 17.74 3.31 5.15
N CYS A 82 17.90 2.00 4.94
CA CYS A 82 17.37 1.32 3.77
C CYS A 82 15.83 1.32 3.76
N GLU A 83 15.20 1.07 4.90
CA GLU A 83 13.75 1.20 5.08
C GLU A 83 13.26 2.61 4.74
N ALA A 84 13.93 3.64 5.25
CA ALA A 84 13.59 5.03 4.96
C ALA A 84 13.72 5.35 3.46
N VAL A 85 14.77 4.85 2.78
CA VAL A 85 14.94 5.02 1.32
C VAL A 85 13.81 4.35 0.56
N CYS A 86 13.37 3.15 0.97
CA CYS A 86 12.23 2.48 0.35
C CYS A 86 10.91 3.22 0.66
N ALA A 87 10.71 3.67 1.90
CA ALA A 87 9.51 4.41 2.30
C ALA A 87 9.36 5.74 1.57
N ALA A 88 10.47 6.43 1.31
CA ALA A 88 10.50 7.70 0.61
C ALA A 88 10.15 7.57 -0.89
N ASN A 89 10.28 6.38 -1.47
CA ASN A 89 9.94 6.14 -2.87
C ASN A 89 8.57 5.45 -2.99
N PRO A 90 7.54 6.11 -3.53
CA PRO A 90 6.20 5.54 -3.64
C PRO A 90 6.15 4.29 -4.53
N LEU A 91 7.09 4.12 -5.45
CA LEU A 91 7.21 2.95 -6.34
C LEU A 91 7.93 1.77 -5.68
N CYS A 92 8.52 1.95 -4.49
CA CYS A 92 9.21 0.87 -3.80
C CYS A 92 8.21 -0.14 -3.24
N THR A 93 8.29 -1.36 -3.75
CA THR A 93 7.52 -2.52 -3.28
C THR A 93 8.33 -3.40 -2.33
N GLY A 94 9.65 -3.21 -2.27
CA GLY A 94 10.53 -3.82 -1.28
C GLY A 94 12.00 -3.48 -1.53
N ALA A 95 12.87 -3.89 -0.62
CA ALA A 95 14.29 -3.62 -0.69
C ALA A 95 15.13 -4.80 -0.17
N THR A 96 16.39 -4.87 -0.57
CA THR A 96 17.41 -5.76 0.00
C THR A 96 18.52 -4.92 0.60
N TYR A 97 18.80 -5.12 1.88
CA TYR A 97 19.97 -4.55 2.53
C TYR A 97 21.10 -5.59 2.63
N SER A 98 22.29 -5.21 2.17
CA SER A 98 23.51 -6.03 2.25
C SER A 98 24.46 -5.44 3.28
N THR A 99 24.75 -6.19 4.35
CA THR A 99 25.68 -5.75 5.40
C THR A 99 27.14 -5.77 4.95
N LYS A 100 27.50 -6.60 3.96
CA LYS A 100 28.86 -6.70 3.41
C LYS A 100 29.29 -5.44 2.64
N GLY A 101 28.35 -4.77 1.98
CA GLY A 101 28.59 -3.54 1.21
C GLY A 101 28.02 -2.27 1.83
N SER A 102 27.27 -2.39 2.93
CA SER A 102 26.41 -1.33 3.46
C SER A 102 25.54 -0.74 2.35
N THR A 103 24.88 -1.62 1.60
CA THR A 103 24.22 -1.27 0.33
C THR A 103 22.74 -1.63 0.40
N CYS A 104 21.89 -0.69 -0.02
CA CYS A 104 20.44 -0.85 -0.10
C CYS A 104 20.02 -0.89 -1.57
N PHE A 105 19.43 -2.00 -1.98
CA PHE A 105 18.83 -2.18 -3.29
C PHE A 105 17.31 -2.04 -3.14
N THR A 106 16.71 -0.99 -3.68
CA THR A 106 15.25 -0.85 -3.69
C THR A 106 14.68 -1.31 -5.01
N TYR A 107 13.51 -1.94 -4.95
CA TYR A 107 12.86 -2.57 -6.09
C TYR A 107 11.41 -2.11 -6.18
N GLY A 108 10.88 -2.10 -7.40
CA GLY A 108 9.51 -1.68 -7.69
C GLY A 108 8.79 -2.67 -8.59
N GLY A 109 7.46 -2.56 -8.62
CA GLY A 109 6.60 -3.45 -9.38
C GLY A 109 6.25 -4.75 -8.65
N ALA A 110 5.50 -5.61 -9.33
CA ALA A 110 5.03 -6.87 -8.75
C ALA A 110 6.22 -7.76 -8.37
N GLU A 111 6.09 -8.45 -7.24
CA GLU A 111 7.00 -9.53 -6.88
C GLU A 111 7.09 -10.51 -8.05
N THR A 112 8.30 -10.70 -8.57
CA THR A 112 8.55 -11.92 -9.32
C THR A 112 8.47 -13.00 -8.27
N LYS A 113 7.43 -13.85 -8.31
CA LYS A 113 7.28 -14.98 -7.39
C LYS A 113 8.65 -15.60 -7.22
N ASP A 114 9.24 -15.40 -6.04
CA ASP A 114 10.48 -16.06 -5.71
C ASP A 114 10.16 -17.53 -5.82
N VAL A 115 10.77 -18.15 -6.82
CA VAL A 115 10.69 -19.57 -7.03
C VAL A 115 11.56 -20.16 -5.94
N ASP A 116 11.01 -20.21 -4.72
CA ASP A 116 11.56 -20.89 -3.53
C ASP A 116 11.87 -22.38 -3.85
N ASN A 117 11.41 -22.89 -5.00
CA ASN A 117 11.65 -24.23 -5.50
C ASN A 117 12.44 -24.26 -6.83
N SER A 118 13.48 -23.44 -6.98
CA SER A 118 14.40 -23.59 -8.12
C SER A 118 15.55 -24.52 -7.75
N ASN A 119 15.40 -25.80 -8.11
CA ASN A 119 16.58 -26.65 -8.43
C ASN A 119 17.38 -26.10 -9.64
N ASP A 120 16.96 -24.96 -10.20
CA ASP A 120 17.54 -24.28 -11.35
C ASP A 120 18.39 -23.07 -10.90
N GLY A 121 19.49 -23.34 -10.21
CA GLY A 121 20.73 -22.52 -10.22
C GLY A 121 20.68 -21.00 -9.99
N ARG A 122 19.59 -20.38 -9.54
CA ARG A 122 19.48 -18.91 -9.47
C ARG A 122 19.39 -18.37 -8.04
N VAL A 123 20.33 -17.46 -7.77
CA VAL A 123 20.42 -16.46 -6.68
C VAL A 123 20.15 -17.01 -5.27
N ARG A 124 21.14 -17.70 -4.69
CA ARG A 124 21.16 -17.91 -3.24
C ARG A 124 21.24 -16.56 -2.55
N ALA A 125 20.22 -16.21 -1.76
CA ALA A 125 20.35 -15.13 -0.81
C ALA A 125 21.51 -15.42 0.13
N TRP A 126 22.37 -14.44 0.32
CA TRP A 126 23.53 -14.61 1.21
C TRP A 126 23.12 -14.35 2.65
N ALA A 127 23.81 -14.96 3.61
CA ALA A 127 23.54 -14.76 5.04
C ALA A 127 23.65 -13.28 5.49
N TRP A 128 24.37 -12.45 4.72
CA TRP A 128 24.54 -11.02 4.96
C TRP A 128 23.50 -10.14 4.25
N GLU A 129 22.52 -10.74 3.57
CA GLU A 129 21.40 -10.05 2.94
C GLU A 129 20.16 -10.13 3.82
N THR A 130 19.40 -9.04 3.85
CA THR A 130 18.12 -8.96 4.54
C THR A 130 17.11 -8.33 3.60
N SER A 131 16.01 -9.02 3.34
CA SER A 131 14.88 -8.48 2.61
C SER A 131 14.03 -7.63 3.54
N ILE A 132 13.55 -6.51 3.00
CA ILE A 132 12.76 -5.49 3.65
C ILE A 132 11.51 -5.34 2.79
N LEU A 133 10.39 -5.83 3.28
CA LEU A 133 9.10 -5.73 2.60
C LEU A 133 8.24 -4.74 3.37
N PRO A 134 7.52 -3.82 2.72
CA PRO A 134 6.46 -3.08 3.37
C PRO A 134 5.51 -4.09 4.02
N ALA A 135 5.24 -3.92 5.30
CA ALA A 135 4.25 -4.71 6.00
C ALA A 135 2.93 -4.58 5.24
N PRO A 136 2.17 -5.69 5.12
CA PRO A 136 0.87 -5.63 4.48
C PRO A 136 0.04 -4.57 5.22
N THR A 137 -0.51 -3.64 4.44
CA THR A 137 -1.42 -2.64 4.98
C THR A 137 -2.83 -3.21 4.98
N LYS A 138 -3.70 -2.68 5.86
CA LYS A 138 -5.12 -3.02 5.84
C LYS A 138 -5.72 -2.83 4.43
N LYS A 139 -5.36 -1.72 3.77
CA LYS A 139 -5.78 -1.39 2.41
C LYS A 139 -5.33 -2.45 1.40
N SER A 140 -4.04 -2.78 1.34
CA SER A 140 -3.51 -3.74 0.37
C SER A 140 -4.09 -5.15 0.56
N MET A 141 -4.32 -5.59 1.80
CA MET A 141 -4.97 -6.89 2.04
C MET A 141 -6.44 -6.88 1.62
N SER A 142 -7.15 -5.78 1.87
CA SER A 142 -8.54 -5.61 1.47
C SER A 142 -8.70 -5.53 -0.06
N GLU A 143 -7.79 -4.83 -0.76
CA GLU A 143 -7.73 -4.79 -2.23
C GLU A 143 -7.48 -6.18 -2.82
N ASN A 144 -6.56 -6.97 -2.23
CA ASN A 144 -6.31 -8.35 -2.66
C ASN A 144 -7.57 -9.24 -2.50
N LEU A 145 -8.27 -9.12 -1.37
CA LEU A 145 -9.54 -9.82 -1.15
C LEU A 145 -10.61 -9.43 -2.17
N THR A 146 -10.72 -8.14 -2.45
CA THR A 146 -11.67 -7.60 -3.43
C THR A 146 -11.39 -8.18 -4.81
N ASN A 147 -10.13 -8.17 -5.26
CA ASN A 147 -9.72 -8.72 -6.55
C ASN A 147 -9.99 -10.24 -6.65
N LEU A 148 -9.67 -11.02 -5.61
CA LEU A 148 -9.98 -12.45 -5.58
C LEU A 148 -11.48 -12.71 -5.66
N ASN A 149 -12.29 -11.88 -5.01
CA ASN A 149 -13.74 -11.99 -5.05
C ASN A 149 -14.31 -11.61 -6.43
N ASP A 150 -13.83 -10.54 -7.06
CA ASP A 150 -14.22 -10.15 -8.42
C ASP A 150 -13.89 -11.26 -9.44
N GLN A 151 -12.73 -11.90 -9.30
CA GLN A 151 -12.38 -13.06 -10.11
C GLN A 151 -13.34 -14.24 -9.86
N LEU A 152 -13.75 -14.51 -8.61
CA LEU A 152 -14.72 -15.56 -8.30
C LEU A 152 -16.09 -15.28 -8.94
N ILE A 153 -16.56 -14.04 -8.86
CA ILE A 153 -17.81 -13.60 -9.48
C ILE A 153 -17.73 -13.76 -10.99
N SER A 154 -16.67 -13.28 -11.63
CA SER A 154 -16.48 -13.42 -13.08
C SER A 154 -16.44 -14.89 -13.53
N LEU A 155 -15.79 -15.75 -12.75
CA LEU A 155 -15.67 -17.17 -13.10
C LEU A 155 -16.99 -17.92 -12.86
N ASN A 156 -17.75 -17.52 -11.85
CA ASN A 156 -19.12 -17.97 -11.63
C ASN A 156 -20.03 -17.59 -12.83
N ASP A 157 -19.98 -16.34 -13.28
CA ASP A 157 -20.75 -15.89 -14.44
C ASP A 157 -20.41 -16.70 -15.70
N GLN A 158 -19.11 -17.02 -15.91
CA GLN A 158 -18.67 -17.88 -17.01
C GLN A 158 -19.24 -19.30 -16.90
N ILE A 159 -19.27 -19.90 -15.70
CA ILE A 159 -19.87 -21.23 -15.49
C ILE A 159 -21.37 -21.19 -15.81
N LEU A 160 -22.09 -20.18 -15.32
CA LEU A 160 -23.53 -20.04 -15.57
C LEU A 160 -23.83 -19.84 -17.06
N GLN A 161 -23.02 -19.03 -17.76
CA GLN A 161 -23.13 -18.87 -19.21
C GLN A 161 -22.88 -20.19 -19.95
N ALA A 162 -21.84 -20.94 -19.58
CA ALA A 162 -21.54 -22.25 -20.16
C ALA A 162 -22.68 -23.27 -19.93
N ILE A 163 -23.29 -23.29 -18.74
CA ILE A 163 -24.46 -24.13 -18.44
C ILE A 163 -25.65 -23.73 -19.32
N ASN A 164 -25.97 -22.43 -19.40
CA ASN A 164 -27.15 -21.95 -20.11
C ASN A 164 -27.01 -22.09 -21.63
N ALA A 165 -25.83 -21.86 -22.20
CA ALA A 165 -25.58 -22.01 -23.63
C ALA A 165 -25.75 -23.46 -24.10
N ASN A 166 -25.48 -24.42 -23.24
CA ASN A 166 -25.47 -25.85 -23.57
C ASN A 166 -26.73 -26.60 -23.09
N LYS A 167 -27.70 -25.90 -22.51
CA LYS A 167 -28.95 -26.48 -21.97
C LYS A 167 -29.68 -27.51 -22.89
N PRO A 168 -29.82 -27.32 -24.21
CA PRO A 168 -30.53 -28.29 -25.05
C PRO A 168 -29.79 -29.62 -25.24
N THR A 169 -28.47 -29.65 -25.09
CA THR A 169 -27.63 -30.83 -25.34
C THR A 169 -27.55 -31.78 -24.12
N TYR A 170 -28.06 -31.36 -22.95
CA TYR A 170 -27.76 -31.99 -21.65
C TYR A 170 -28.97 -32.59 -20.91
N LYS A 171 -30.08 -32.87 -21.61
CA LYS A 171 -31.35 -33.29 -20.97
C LYS A 171 -31.27 -34.50 -20.02
N SER A 172 -30.24 -35.35 -20.11
CA SER A 172 -30.08 -36.55 -19.27
C SER A 172 -29.15 -36.38 -18.06
N GLN A 173 -28.48 -35.24 -17.88
CA GLN A 173 -27.61 -34.95 -16.71
C GLN A 173 -28.08 -33.72 -15.91
N LEU A 174 -29.33 -33.28 -16.14
CA LEU A 174 -29.86 -32.03 -15.59
C LEU A 174 -29.99 -32.05 -14.07
N ASP A 175 -30.43 -33.15 -13.46
CA ASP A 175 -30.80 -33.16 -12.03
C ASP A 175 -29.60 -32.94 -11.09
N GLU A 176 -28.45 -33.61 -11.30
CA GLU A 176 -27.24 -33.38 -10.49
C GLU A 176 -26.65 -31.99 -10.71
N ARG A 177 -26.78 -31.44 -11.92
CA ARG A 177 -26.21 -30.13 -12.26
C ARG A 177 -27.11 -28.97 -11.91
N GLU A 178 -28.41 -29.20 -11.74
CA GLU A 178 -29.34 -28.21 -11.19
C GLU A 178 -29.03 -27.92 -9.71
N VAL A 179 -28.70 -28.96 -8.94
CA VAL A 179 -28.18 -28.82 -7.56
C VAL A 179 -26.85 -28.05 -7.53
N GLN A 180 -25.92 -28.34 -8.45
CA GLN A 180 -24.69 -27.56 -8.57
C GLN A 180 -24.95 -26.10 -8.94
N LYS A 181 -25.86 -25.85 -9.89
CA LYS A 181 -26.24 -24.50 -10.30
C LYS A 181 -26.80 -23.69 -9.14
N GLU A 182 -27.67 -24.29 -8.32
CA GLU A 182 -28.22 -23.63 -7.13
C GLU A 182 -27.14 -23.30 -6.11
N SER A 183 -26.25 -24.26 -5.82
CA SER A 183 -25.10 -24.05 -4.92
C SER A 183 -24.18 -22.92 -5.41
N ILE A 184 -23.87 -22.91 -6.71
CA ILE A 184 -23.03 -21.90 -7.36
C ILE A 184 -23.70 -20.51 -7.33
N THR A 185 -25.01 -20.44 -7.58
CA THR A 185 -25.79 -19.19 -7.52
C THR A 185 -25.80 -18.63 -6.10
N LYS A 186 -26.12 -19.47 -5.11
CA LYS A 186 -26.13 -19.10 -3.69
C LYS A 186 -24.76 -18.67 -3.19
N ASN A 187 -23.70 -19.33 -3.61
CA ASN A 187 -22.33 -18.93 -3.31
C ASN A 187 -22.00 -17.58 -3.95
N GLY A 188 -22.43 -17.34 -5.18
CA GLY A 188 -22.27 -16.05 -5.86
C GLY A 188 -22.96 -14.90 -5.13
N GLU A 189 -24.20 -15.09 -4.68
CA GLU A 189 -24.93 -14.09 -3.88
C GLU A 189 -24.23 -13.82 -2.54
N LYS A 190 -23.77 -14.88 -1.85
CA LYS A 190 -23.00 -14.73 -0.61
C LYS A 190 -21.71 -13.95 -0.83
N LEU A 191 -20.96 -14.27 -1.90
CA LEU A 191 -19.73 -13.59 -2.27
C LEU A 191 -19.95 -12.10 -2.58
N LYS A 192 -21.04 -11.77 -3.28
CA LYS A 192 -21.45 -10.36 -3.51
C LYS A 192 -21.72 -9.63 -2.20
N LYS A 193 -22.45 -10.25 -1.28
CA LYS A 193 -22.72 -9.66 0.04
C LYS A 193 -21.43 -9.42 0.84
N GLU A 194 -20.51 -10.38 0.84
CA GLU A 194 -19.19 -10.21 1.48
C GLU A 194 -18.36 -9.10 0.81
N LEU A 195 -18.46 -8.93 -0.52
CA LEU A 195 -17.83 -7.82 -1.26
C LEU A 195 -18.35 -6.46 -0.76
N ASP A 196 -19.66 -6.33 -0.64
CA ASP A 196 -20.31 -5.08 -0.23
C ASP A 196 -19.92 -4.70 1.21
N GLU A 197 -19.84 -5.69 2.11
CA GLU A 197 -19.34 -5.49 3.47
C GLU A 197 -17.86 -5.08 3.49
N LEU A 198 -17.01 -5.69 2.65
CA LEU A 198 -15.61 -5.31 2.50
C LEU A 198 -15.44 -3.87 1.98
N LYS A 199 -16.22 -3.48 0.98
CA LYS A 199 -16.23 -2.11 0.43
C LYS A 199 -16.64 -1.10 1.49
N LYS A 200 -17.69 -1.38 2.26
CA LYS A 200 -18.11 -0.51 3.35
C LYS A 200 -16.99 -0.31 4.39
N ILE A 201 -16.29 -1.38 4.77
CA ILE A 201 -15.13 -1.28 5.67
C ILE A 201 -14.02 -0.43 5.03
N GLN A 202 -13.76 -0.58 3.73
CA GLN A 202 -12.77 0.27 3.03
C GLN A 202 -13.16 1.75 3.05
N GLU A 203 -14.41 2.08 2.76
CA GLU A 203 -14.94 3.45 2.78
C GLU A 203 -14.82 4.07 4.17
N GLU A 204 -15.24 3.37 5.22
CA GLU A 204 -15.10 3.82 6.61
C GLU A 204 -13.62 4.11 6.97
N HIS A 205 -12.67 3.34 6.42
CA HIS A 205 -11.25 3.58 6.63
C HIS A 205 -10.68 4.75 5.82
N GLN A 206 -11.12 4.95 4.58
CA GLN A 206 -10.73 6.12 3.80
C GLN A 206 -11.20 7.39 4.49
N GLU A 207 -12.44 7.42 4.98
CA GLU A 207 -12.98 8.56 5.72
C GLU A 207 -12.19 8.82 7.03
N LEU A 208 -11.80 7.76 7.75
CA LEU A 208 -10.95 7.88 8.94
C LEU A 208 -9.54 8.41 8.61
N GLU A 209 -8.93 7.97 7.50
CA GLU A 209 -7.62 8.46 7.06
C GLU A 209 -7.70 9.92 6.61
N GLU A 210 -8.74 10.31 5.88
CA GLU A 210 -8.99 11.71 5.50
C GLU A 210 -9.19 12.59 6.73
N LYS A 211 -10.05 12.19 7.67
CA LYS A 211 -10.24 12.92 8.94
C LYS A 211 -8.96 13.01 9.77
N ASN A 212 -8.12 11.97 9.77
CA ASN A 212 -6.83 12.00 10.46
C ASN A 212 -5.80 12.88 9.73
N ALA A 213 -5.81 12.91 8.40
CA ALA A 213 -4.97 13.79 7.59
C ALA A 213 -5.39 15.26 7.80
N GLU A 214 -6.68 15.56 7.76
CA GLU A 214 -7.25 16.87 8.09
C GLU A 214 -6.89 17.28 9.52
N SER A 215 -7.03 16.39 10.50
CA SER A 215 -6.63 16.68 11.88
C SER A 215 -5.13 17.00 12.01
N LYS A 216 -4.26 16.29 11.28
CA LYS A 216 -2.82 16.61 11.22
C LYS A 216 -2.55 17.96 10.53
N ILE A 217 -3.32 18.32 9.51
CA ILE A 217 -3.24 19.62 8.84
C ILE A 217 -3.67 20.75 9.81
N VAL A 218 -4.73 20.54 10.59
CA VAL A 218 -5.19 21.52 11.59
C VAL A 218 -4.14 21.73 12.70
N LEU A 219 -3.50 20.65 13.17
CA LEU A 219 -2.43 20.71 14.17
C LEU A 219 -1.18 21.45 13.64
N THR A 220 -0.80 21.26 12.38
CA THR A 220 0.34 21.96 11.77
C THR A 220 0.03 23.42 11.46
N GLN A 221 -1.20 23.74 11.04
CA GLN A 221 -1.62 25.11 10.78
C GLN A 221 -1.60 25.99 12.04
N ASN A 222 -2.03 25.45 13.18
CA ASN A 222 -1.95 26.18 14.45
C ASN A 222 -0.50 26.47 14.85
N HIS A 223 0.44 25.56 14.58
CA HIS A 223 1.85 25.77 14.91
C HIS A 223 2.48 26.95 14.14
N TYR A 224 2.14 27.12 12.85
CA TYR A 224 2.59 28.28 12.06
C TYR A 224 2.02 29.61 12.56
N ILE A 225 0.78 29.63 13.05
CA ILE A 225 0.17 30.82 13.66
C ILE A 225 0.96 31.24 14.91
N TYR A 226 1.34 30.30 15.78
CA TYR A 226 2.16 30.60 16.96
C TYR A 226 3.55 31.14 16.59
N ILE A 227 4.20 30.57 15.57
CA ILE A 227 5.49 31.07 15.07
C ILE A 227 5.36 32.49 14.51
N ALA A 228 4.31 32.78 13.76
CA ALA A 228 4.06 34.12 13.21
C ALA A 228 3.83 35.17 14.32
N VAL A 229 3.02 34.85 15.33
CA VAL A 229 2.76 35.73 16.48
C VAL A 229 4.04 35.99 17.29
N PHE A 230 4.91 35.00 17.44
CA PHE A 230 6.20 35.15 18.10
C PHE A 230 7.12 36.14 17.36
N ILE A 231 7.23 36.03 16.03
CA ILE A 231 8.02 36.95 15.20
C ILE A 231 7.47 38.38 15.28
N ILE A 232 6.15 38.54 15.19
CA ILE A 232 5.50 39.86 15.33
C ILE A 232 5.80 40.47 16.71
N SER A 233 5.76 39.66 17.77
CA SER A 233 6.09 40.11 19.12
C SER A 233 7.55 40.59 19.25
N LEU A 234 8.50 39.89 18.62
CA LEU A 234 9.89 40.31 18.56
C LEU A 234 10.08 41.63 17.79
N LEU A 235 9.36 41.83 16.69
CA LEU A 235 9.39 43.08 15.92
C LEU A 235 8.85 44.25 16.75
N ILE A 236 7.77 44.05 17.49
CA ILE A 236 7.21 45.08 18.38
C ILE A 236 8.23 45.45 19.47
N LEU A 237 8.86 44.46 20.11
CA LEU A 237 9.90 44.71 21.10
C LEU A 237 11.09 45.47 20.51
N PHE A 238 11.49 45.14 19.28
CA PHE A 238 12.58 45.84 18.58
C PHE A 238 12.23 47.32 18.30
N ILE A 239 11.01 47.61 17.86
CA ILE A 239 10.53 48.99 17.62
C ILE A 239 10.49 49.77 18.94
N LEU A 240 9.98 49.18 20.02
CA LEU A 240 9.94 49.80 21.34
C LEU A 240 11.35 50.08 21.86
N PHE A 241 12.29 49.15 21.69
CA PHE A 241 13.69 49.34 22.07
C PHE A 241 14.33 50.51 21.29
N LYS A 242 14.11 50.57 19.98
CA LYS A 242 14.57 51.69 19.15
C LYS A 242 13.97 53.03 19.57
N PHE A 243 12.71 53.06 19.99
CA PHE A 243 12.05 54.29 20.44
C PHE A 243 12.62 54.79 21.78
N VAL A 244 12.86 53.89 22.73
CA VAL A 244 13.40 54.24 24.06
C VAL A 244 14.87 54.68 23.98
N PHE A 245 15.69 54.01 23.18
CA PHE A 245 17.14 54.29 23.12
C PHE A 245 17.58 55.20 21.95
N GLY A 246 16.73 55.40 20.94
CA GLY A 246 17.06 56.21 19.74
C GLY A 246 16.81 57.71 19.87
N SER A 247 16.19 58.18 20.95
CA SER A 247 15.79 59.59 21.12
C SER A 247 16.88 60.50 21.72
N SER A 248 18.07 59.99 22.05
CA SER A 248 19.15 60.77 22.69
C SER A 248 20.19 61.38 21.74
N GLY A 249 20.04 61.21 20.43
CA GLY A 249 20.94 61.81 19.42
C GLY A 249 20.49 63.20 18.95
N GLY A 250 20.49 64.20 19.84
CA GLY A 250 20.31 65.60 19.43
C GLY A 250 21.48 66.08 18.55
N PRO A 251 21.23 66.89 17.50
CA PRO A 251 22.29 67.38 16.63
C PRO A 251 23.27 68.26 17.41
N VAL A 252 24.56 67.89 17.38
CA VAL A 252 25.64 68.69 17.96
C VAL A 252 25.76 69.99 17.14
N PRO A 253 25.65 71.18 17.76
CA PRO A 253 25.80 72.44 17.03
C PRO A 253 27.23 72.59 16.50
N SER A 254 27.34 72.96 15.22
CA SER A 254 28.61 73.23 14.55
C SER A 254 29.35 74.37 15.25
N GLN A 255 30.55 74.12 15.76
CA GLN A 255 31.42 75.16 16.27
C GLN A 255 31.86 76.10 15.13
N VAL A 256 31.57 77.38 15.29
CA VAL A 256 31.95 78.47 14.40
C VAL A 256 33.43 78.80 14.65
N ALA A 257 34.24 78.79 13.59
CA ALA A 257 35.65 79.16 13.61
C ALA A 257 35.81 80.70 13.81
N PRO A 258 36.73 81.17 14.67
CA PRO A 258 36.98 82.60 14.84
C PRO A 258 37.80 83.17 13.67
N ALA A 259 37.32 84.29 13.12
CA ALA A 259 38.04 85.09 12.14
C ALA A 259 39.23 85.81 12.79
N SER A 260 40.40 85.65 12.19
CA SER A 260 41.64 86.36 12.48
C SER A 260 41.51 87.84 12.11
N GLY A 261 41.48 88.71 13.13
CA GLY A 261 41.60 90.17 12.98
C GLY A 261 43.07 90.59 12.94
N ILE A 262 43.46 91.19 11.82
CA ILE A 262 44.67 91.98 11.61
C ILE A 262 44.41 93.38 12.18
N TYR A 263 45.27 93.88 13.07
CA TYR A 263 45.96 95.19 13.02
C TYR A 263 46.84 95.36 14.26
#